data_AF-A0A7X9GN68-F1
#
_entry.id   AF-A0A7X9GN68-F1
#
_cell.length_a   1.000
_cell.length_b   1.000
_cell.length_c   1.000
_cell.angle_alpha   90.00
_cell.angle_beta   90.00
_cell.angle_gamma   90.00
#
_symmetry.space_group_name_H-M   'P 1'
#
loop_
_entity.id
_entity.type
_entity.pdbx_description
1 polymer ?
#
loop_
_entity_poly.entity_id
_entity_poly.type
_entity_poly.pdbx_seq_one_letter_code
_entity_poly.pdbx_strand_id
1 'polypeptide(L)'
;MKKRTVIILVLLFILVTSGTALGASYFHFSNQAQTLPEEVTLAGIDIGDLTQEQAKEKVLEKINNWLETPVQFSANGETIEVPLKEFDPIIDVDKPLEEIFVKEKKSFFSLALTKKANASEGASYDLELTWDEEKLSDTLKESLASLEKEPVDATFSINNQNQMVIVPGENGH
;
A
#
# COMPACT_ATOMS: atom_id res chain seq x y z
N MET A 1 -19.69 49.65 40.61
CA MET A 1 -20.58 49.07 39.57
C MET A 1 -21.87 48.58 40.21
N LYS A 2 -23.04 48.79 39.60
CA LYS A 2 -24.31 48.32 40.18
C LYS A 2 -24.31 46.79 40.18
N LYS A 3 -24.78 46.14 41.27
CA LYS A 3 -24.81 44.67 41.41
C LYS A 3 -25.41 43.97 40.19
N ARG A 4 -26.43 44.58 39.56
CA ARG A 4 -27.07 44.11 38.32
C ARG A 4 -26.12 44.05 37.12
N THR A 5 -25.24 45.03 36.96
CA THR A 5 -24.24 45.07 35.87
C THR A 5 -23.19 43.96 36.04
N VAL A 6 -22.79 43.67 37.28
CA VAL A 6 -21.86 42.57 37.58
C VAL A 6 -22.50 41.22 37.31
N ILE A 7 -23.76 41.02 37.70
CA ILE A 7 -24.51 39.78 37.43
C ILE A 7 -24.66 39.54 35.92
N ILE A 8 -24.99 40.56 35.15
CA ILE A 8 -25.11 40.45 33.69
C ILE A 8 -23.75 40.08 33.07
N LEU A 9 -22.65 40.70 33.50
CA LEU A 9 -21.32 40.38 32.99
C LEU A 9 -20.88 38.95 33.32
N VAL A 10 -21.20 38.45 34.51
CA VAL A 10 -20.91 37.06 34.91
C VAL A 10 -21.73 36.06 34.07
N LEU A 11 -23.01 36.33 33.84
CA LEU A 11 -23.85 35.47 32.98
C LEU A 11 -23.36 35.46 31.53
N LEU A 12 -22.91 36.60 31.02
CA LEU A 12 -22.37 36.73 29.66
C LEU A 12 -21.04 35.98 29.53
N PHE A 13 -20.18 36.05 30.56
CA PHE A 13 -18.94 35.28 30.62
C PHE A 13 -19.20 33.77 30.60
N ILE A 14 -20.14 33.28 31.43
CA ILE A 14 -20.54 31.87 31.46
C ILE A 14 -21.04 31.42 30.07
N LEU A 15 -21.90 32.21 29.43
CA LEU A 15 -22.45 31.90 28.11
C LEU A 15 -21.34 31.76 27.04
N VAL A 16 -20.35 32.66 27.04
CA VAL A 16 -19.23 32.63 26.09
C VAL A 16 -18.31 31.44 26.35
N THR A 17 -18.02 31.13 27.62
CA THR A 17 -17.19 29.97 27.97
C THR A 17 -17.87 28.64 27.65
N SER A 18 -19.19 28.52 27.84
CA SER A 18 -19.94 27.33 27.45
C SER A 18 -20.06 27.20 25.92
N GLY A 19 -20.28 28.30 25.20
CA GLY A 19 -20.34 28.29 23.73
C GLY A 19 -19.02 27.86 23.09
N THR A 20 -17.89 28.33 23.62
CA THR A 20 -16.55 27.95 23.13
C THR A 20 -16.20 26.50 23.46
N ALA A 21 -16.55 26.00 24.64
CA ALA A 21 -16.36 24.59 25.00
C ALA A 21 -17.17 23.66 24.09
N LEU A 22 -18.45 23.96 23.87
CA LEU A 22 -19.31 23.17 22.98
C LEU A 22 -18.85 23.25 21.52
N GLY A 23 -18.41 24.42 21.05
CA GLY A 23 -17.88 24.59 19.70
C GLY A 23 -16.57 23.82 19.46
N ALA A 24 -15.65 23.83 20.42
CA ALA A 24 -14.40 23.07 20.34
C ALA A 24 -14.67 21.55 20.34
N SER A 25 -15.58 21.08 21.20
CA SER A 25 -16.00 19.67 21.20
C SER A 25 -16.69 19.26 19.91
N TYR A 26 -17.54 20.14 19.33
CA TYR A 26 -18.20 19.86 18.05
C TYR A 26 -17.19 19.78 16.90
N PHE A 27 -16.21 20.68 16.85
CA PHE A 27 -15.17 20.68 15.81
C PHE A 27 -14.27 19.44 15.91
N HIS A 28 -13.88 19.03 17.12
CA HIS A 28 -13.15 17.78 17.34
C HIS A 28 -13.96 16.55 16.94
N PHE A 29 -15.25 16.52 17.29
CA PHE A 29 -16.13 15.41 16.94
C PHE A 29 -16.43 15.34 15.44
N SER A 30 -16.58 16.49 14.77
CA SER A 30 -16.81 16.53 13.31
C SER A 30 -15.59 16.09 12.51
N ASN A 31 -14.38 16.39 12.98
CA ASN A 31 -13.15 15.87 12.36
C ASN A 31 -13.01 14.36 12.59
N GLN A 32 -13.23 13.87 13.81
CA GLN A 32 -13.17 12.41 14.09
C GLN A 32 -14.26 11.62 13.35
N ALA A 33 -15.40 12.22 13.01
CA ALA A 33 -16.44 11.55 12.23
C ALA A 33 -16.00 11.26 10.77
N GLN A 34 -14.95 11.93 10.28
CA GLN A 34 -14.47 11.77 8.90
C GLN A 34 -13.25 10.84 8.80
N THR A 35 -12.56 10.57 9.92
CA THR A 35 -11.35 9.74 9.97
C THR A 35 -11.64 8.29 10.36
N LEU A 36 -10.71 7.39 10.05
CA LEU A 36 -10.76 6.00 10.54
C LEU A 36 -10.44 5.93 12.04
N PRO A 37 -10.90 4.87 12.74
CA PRO A 37 -10.43 4.55 14.08
C PRO A 37 -8.90 4.39 14.13
N GLU A 38 -8.34 4.59 15.32
CA GLU A 38 -6.95 4.24 15.63
C GLU A 38 -6.69 2.75 15.32
N GLU A 39 -5.46 2.42 14.92
CA GLU A 39 -4.98 1.04 14.67
C GLU A 39 -5.65 0.29 13.49
N VAL A 40 -6.19 1.01 12.50
CA VAL A 40 -6.64 0.40 11.24
C VAL A 40 -5.50 0.35 10.24
N THR A 41 -5.21 -0.83 9.69
CA THR A 41 -4.14 -1.02 8.70
C THR A 41 -4.66 -1.62 7.39
N LEU A 42 -4.14 -1.15 6.25
CA LEU A 42 -4.37 -1.73 4.92
C LEU A 42 -3.02 -2.17 4.33
N ALA A 43 -2.87 -3.46 4.01
CA ALA A 43 -1.61 -4.08 3.58
C ALA A 43 -0.43 -3.79 4.53
N GLY A 44 -0.69 -3.75 5.84
CA GLY A 44 0.30 -3.38 6.86
C GLY A 44 0.64 -1.88 6.90
N ILE A 45 -0.06 -1.04 6.13
CA ILE A 45 0.06 0.42 6.16
C ILE A 45 -0.96 0.96 7.15
N ASP A 46 -0.49 1.64 8.19
CA ASP A 46 -1.35 2.33 9.15
C ASP A 46 -2.11 3.47 8.47
N ILE A 47 -3.44 3.38 8.48
CA ILE A 47 -4.37 4.37 7.94
C ILE A 47 -5.33 4.91 9.02
N GLY A 48 -5.07 4.59 10.30
CA GLY A 48 -5.85 5.12 11.41
C GLY A 48 -5.74 6.64 11.53
N ASP A 49 -6.78 7.27 12.06
CA ASP A 49 -6.91 8.74 12.21
C ASP A 49 -6.79 9.56 10.91
N LEU A 50 -6.78 8.91 9.75
CA LEU A 50 -6.74 9.59 8.44
C LEU A 50 -8.12 9.68 7.82
N THR A 51 -8.35 10.75 7.04
CA THR A 51 -9.50 10.81 6.12
C THR A 51 -9.29 9.87 4.95
N GLN A 52 -10.35 9.62 4.16
CA GLN A 52 -10.29 8.72 3.02
C GLN A 52 -9.24 9.18 1.99
N GLU A 53 -9.15 10.48 1.76
CA GLU A 53 -8.21 11.10 0.84
C GLU A 53 -6.78 10.97 1.33
N GLN A 54 -6.55 11.23 2.62
CA GLN A 54 -5.22 11.12 3.24
C GLN A 54 -4.73 9.67 3.29
N ALA A 55 -5.63 8.74 3.63
CA ALA A 55 -5.34 7.32 3.62
C ALA A 55 -4.99 6.84 2.20
N LYS A 56 -5.76 7.27 1.19
CA LYS A 56 -5.48 6.96 -0.21
C LYS A 56 -4.10 7.46 -0.64
N GLU A 57 -3.78 8.71 -0.34
CA GLU A 57 -2.47 9.29 -0.69
C GLU A 57 -1.32 8.52 -0.04
N LYS A 58 -1.42 8.23 1.27
CA LYS A 58 -0.41 7.48 2.02
C LYS A 58 -0.22 6.05 1.47
N VAL A 59 -1.31 5.38 1.13
CA VAL A 59 -1.28 4.02 0.57
C VAL A 59 -0.64 4.03 -0.82
N LEU A 60 -1.02 4.96 -1.69
CA LEU A 60 -0.43 5.12 -3.01
C LEU A 60 1.06 5.46 -2.97
N GLU A 61 1.46 6.35 -2.05
CA GLU A 61 2.89 6.66 -1.83
C GLU A 61 3.67 5.40 -1.45
N LYS A 62 3.14 4.60 -0.53
CA LYS A 62 3.81 3.37 -0.10
C LYS A 62 3.87 2.32 -1.20
N ILE A 63 2.81 2.16 -1.97
CA ILE A 63 2.78 1.27 -3.14
C ILE A 63 3.82 1.71 -4.16
N ASN A 64 3.89 2.99 -4.49
CA ASN A 64 4.90 3.51 -5.42
C ASN A 64 6.32 3.19 -4.95
N ASN A 65 6.62 3.37 -3.66
CA ASN A 65 7.90 2.99 -3.08
C ASN A 65 8.19 1.47 -3.20
N TRP A 66 7.17 0.63 -3.03
CA TRP A 66 7.31 -0.82 -3.25
C TRP A 66 7.55 -1.16 -4.72
N LEU A 67 6.85 -0.50 -5.65
CA LEU A 67 7.03 -0.71 -7.08
C LEU A 67 8.41 -0.29 -7.59
N GLU A 68 9.04 0.70 -6.95
CA GLU A 68 10.41 1.10 -7.25
C GLU A 68 11.46 0.13 -6.70
N THR A 69 11.07 -0.81 -5.84
CA THR A 69 12.01 -1.79 -5.28
C THR A 69 12.42 -2.79 -6.38
N PRO A 70 13.73 -2.95 -6.65
CA PRO A 70 14.22 -3.89 -7.65
C PRO A 70 14.07 -5.34 -7.20
N VAL A 71 13.66 -6.20 -8.13
CA VAL A 71 13.71 -7.65 -8.01
C VAL A 71 14.98 -8.16 -8.66
N GLN A 72 15.74 -8.95 -7.91
CA GLN A 72 16.99 -9.53 -8.38
C GLN A 72 16.73 -10.90 -9.03
N PHE A 73 17.14 -11.04 -10.29
CA PHE A 73 17.17 -12.29 -11.04
C PHE A 73 18.62 -12.72 -11.21
N SER A 74 18.93 -13.99 -10.92
CA SER A 74 20.28 -14.51 -11.10
C SER A 74 20.26 -15.86 -11.81
N ALA A 75 21.09 -15.96 -12.85
CA ALA A 75 21.34 -17.18 -13.60
C ALA A 75 22.83 -17.25 -13.95
N ASN A 76 23.46 -18.41 -13.73
CA ASN A 76 24.86 -18.69 -14.11
C ASN A 76 25.92 -17.63 -13.72
N GLY A 77 25.70 -16.94 -12.59
CA GLY A 77 26.62 -15.92 -12.07
C GLY A 77 26.41 -14.53 -12.65
N GLU A 78 25.51 -14.37 -13.63
CA GLU A 78 24.98 -13.07 -14.03
C GLU A 78 23.79 -12.69 -13.13
N THR A 79 23.61 -11.40 -12.93
CA THR A 79 22.56 -10.83 -12.09
C THR A 79 21.96 -9.63 -12.78
N ILE A 80 20.63 -9.60 -12.84
CA ILE A 80 19.86 -8.47 -13.37
C ILE A 80 18.89 -8.02 -12.29
N GLU A 81 18.74 -6.71 -12.17
CA GLU A 81 17.79 -6.08 -11.26
C GLU A 81 16.71 -5.39 -12.09
N VAL A 82 15.46 -5.78 -11.89
CA VAL A 82 14.30 -5.20 -12.60
C VAL A 82 13.33 -4.64 -11.56
N PRO A 83 13.01 -3.34 -11.58
CA PRO A 83 11.99 -2.76 -10.70
C PRO A 83 10.63 -3.44 -10.87
N LEU A 84 9.90 -3.62 -9.75
CA LEU A 84 8.55 -4.22 -9.79
C LEU A 84 7.58 -3.45 -10.70
N LYS A 85 7.80 -2.14 -10.84
CA LYS A 85 7.03 -1.25 -11.71
C LYS A 85 7.03 -1.67 -13.18
N GLU A 86 8.12 -2.26 -13.66
CA GLU A 86 8.25 -2.67 -15.08
C GLU A 86 7.24 -3.77 -15.43
N PHE A 87 6.80 -4.56 -14.44
CA PHE A 87 5.82 -5.63 -14.61
C PHE A 87 4.36 -5.15 -14.60
N ASP A 88 4.12 -3.83 -14.59
CA ASP A 88 2.80 -3.17 -14.67
C ASP A 88 1.70 -3.83 -13.80
N PRO A 89 1.91 -4.01 -12.49
CA PRO A 89 0.92 -4.63 -11.61
C PRO A 89 -0.38 -3.81 -11.53
N ILE A 90 -1.50 -4.52 -11.57
CA ILE A 90 -2.84 -3.95 -11.43
C ILE A 90 -3.22 -3.97 -9.93
N ILE A 91 -3.33 -2.77 -9.35
CA ILE A 91 -3.61 -2.57 -7.92
C ILE A 91 -4.87 -1.70 -7.78
N ASP A 92 -5.93 -2.27 -7.20
CA ASP A 92 -7.16 -1.53 -6.88
C ASP A 92 -7.16 -1.12 -5.40
N VAL A 93 -6.78 0.14 -5.14
CA VAL A 93 -6.80 0.70 -3.78
C VAL A 93 -8.17 1.27 -3.42
N ASP A 94 -8.94 1.70 -4.41
CA ASP A 94 -10.13 2.51 -4.18
C ASP A 94 -11.26 1.71 -3.54
N LYS A 95 -11.54 0.51 -4.07
CA LYS A 95 -12.59 -0.36 -3.52
C LYS A 95 -12.32 -0.81 -2.07
N PRO A 96 -11.17 -1.44 -1.75
CA PRO A 96 -10.93 -1.90 -0.39
C PRO A 96 -10.90 -0.74 0.60
N LEU A 97 -10.38 0.42 0.20
CA LEU A 97 -10.39 1.60 1.05
C LEU A 97 -11.83 2.08 1.34
N GLU A 98 -12.68 2.21 0.33
CA GLU A 98 -14.09 2.60 0.53
C GLU A 98 -14.83 1.63 1.46
N GLU A 99 -14.64 0.32 1.27
CA GLU A 99 -15.24 -0.71 2.11
C GLU A 99 -14.80 -0.60 3.58
N ILE A 100 -13.51 -0.36 3.82
CA ILE A 100 -12.97 -0.12 5.16
C ILE A 100 -13.63 1.10 5.79
N PHE A 101 -13.73 2.23 5.07
CA PHE A 101 -14.36 3.44 5.59
C PHE A 101 -15.85 3.23 5.93
N VAL A 102 -16.58 2.48 5.11
CA VAL A 102 -18.01 2.17 5.37
C VAL A 102 -18.16 1.23 6.57
N LYS A 103 -17.30 0.22 6.69
CA LYS A 103 -17.35 -0.79 7.76
C LYS A 103 -16.91 -0.22 9.10
N GLU A 104 -15.76 0.46 9.14
CA GLU A 104 -15.18 1.01 10.36
C GLU A 104 -15.99 2.18 10.91
N LYS A 105 -16.57 3.05 10.07
CA LYS A 105 -17.48 4.11 10.56
C LYS A 105 -18.70 3.52 11.27
N LYS A 106 -19.35 2.49 10.71
CA LYS A 106 -20.50 1.80 11.34
C LYS A 106 -20.09 1.14 12.66
N SER A 107 -18.91 0.52 12.69
CA SER A 107 -18.37 -0.12 13.89
C SER A 107 -18.06 0.91 14.98
N PHE A 108 -17.42 2.04 14.63
CA PHE A 108 -17.08 3.12 15.56
C PHE A 108 -18.31 3.74 16.25
N PHE A 109 -19.39 4.03 15.50
CA PHE A 109 -20.60 4.59 16.10
C PHE A 109 -21.25 3.64 17.12
N SER A 110 -21.11 2.32 16.92
CA SER A 110 -21.59 1.33 17.90
C SER A 110 -20.59 1.07 19.02
N LEU A 111 -19.28 1.15 18.75
CA LEU A 111 -18.20 1.03 19.72
C LEU A 111 -18.12 2.22 20.67
N ALA A 112 -18.37 3.45 20.22
CA ALA A 112 -18.40 4.63 21.08
C ALA A 112 -19.41 4.49 22.23
N LEU A 113 -20.46 3.68 22.05
CA LEU A 113 -21.45 3.36 23.08
C LEU A 113 -21.00 2.21 24.02
N THR A 114 -20.04 1.39 23.60
CA THR A 114 -19.57 0.18 24.33
C THR A 114 -18.11 0.25 24.81
N LYS A 115 -17.38 1.36 24.49
CA LYS A 115 -15.95 1.67 24.77
C LYS A 115 -15.48 1.54 26.22
N LYS A 116 -16.34 1.17 27.17
CA LYS A 116 -15.95 0.94 28.58
C LYS A 116 -15.55 -0.52 28.88
N ALA A 117 -15.73 -1.46 27.95
CA ALA A 117 -15.60 -2.89 28.25
C ALA A 117 -14.44 -3.63 27.57
N ASN A 118 -13.99 -3.24 26.37
CA ASN A 118 -12.94 -3.97 25.65
C ASN A 118 -12.03 -2.99 24.90
N ALA A 119 -10.72 -3.09 25.15
CA ALA A 119 -9.69 -2.45 24.33
C ALA A 119 -9.83 -2.99 22.90
N SER A 120 -10.01 -2.09 21.95
CA SER A 120 -10.21 -2.43 20.54
C SER A 120 -8.99 -3.17 20.00
N GLU A 121 -9.22 -4.38 19.51
CA GLU A 121 -8.25 -5.12 18.69
C GLU A 121 -8.19 -4.40 17.34
N GLY A 122 -7.01 -3.89 16.95
CA GLY A 122 -6.82 -3.19 15.68
C GLY A 122 -7.30 -4.00 14.47
N ALA A 123 -7.81 -3.32 13.45
CA ALA A 123 -8.39 -3.96 12.26
C ALA A 123 -7.37 -3.97 11.11
N SER A 124 -6.99 -5.17 10.66
CA SER A 124 -6.08 -5.34 9.52
C SER A 124 -6.81 -5.85 8.28
N TYR A 125 -6.54 -5.19 7.15
CA TYR A 125 -7.09 -5.50 5.85
C TYR A 125 -5.97 -5.76 4.85
N ASP A 126 -6.18 -6.73 3.95
CA ASP A 126 -5.24 -7.05 2.89
C ASP A 126 -5.56 -6.29 1.61
N LEU A 127 -4.56 -6.10 0.75
CA LEU A 127 -4.70 -5.51 -0.57
C LEU A 127 -4.39 -6.56 -1.63
N GLU A 128 -5.31 -6.75 -2.57
CA GLU A 128 -5.11 -7.70 -3.67
C GLU A 128 -4.25 -7.06 -4.76
N LEU A 129 -3.29 -7.85 -5.25
CA LEU A 129 -2.35 -7.50 -6.30
C LEU A 129 -2.55 -8.49 -7.45
N THR A 130 -2.82 -7.97 -8.64
CA THR A 130 -3.07 -8.80 -9.84
C THR A 130 -2.14 -8.39 -10.98
N TRP A 131 -1.87 -9.33 -11.88
CA TRP A 131 -1.08 -9.09 -13.08
C TRP A 131 -1.83 -9.55 -14.31
N ASP A 132 -1.55 -8.89 -15.42
CA ASP A 132 -1.87 -9.37 -16.74
C ASP A 132 -0.82 -10.43 -17.12
N GLU A 133 -1.22 -11.70 -17.20
CA GLU A 133 -0.30 -12.82 -17.45
C GLU A 133 0.43 -12.71 -18.79
N GLU A 134 -0.21 -12.16 -19.82
CA GLU A 134 0.38 -12.01 -21.15
C GLU A 134 1.47 -10.94 -21.11
N LYS A 135 1.15 -9.76 -20.57
CA LYS A 135 2.13 -8.68 -20.42
C LYS A 135 3.27 -9.07 -19.50
N LEU A 136 2.98 -9.71 -18.36
CA LEU A 136 3.99 -10.15 -17.41
C LEU A 136 4.98 -11.12 -18.09
N SER A 137 4.46 -12.07 -18.86
CA SER A 137 5.28 -13.04 -19.60
C SER A 137 6.17 -12.36 -20.64
N ASP A 138 5.62 -11.41 -21.39
CA ASP A 138 6.38 -10.68 -22.43
C ASP A 138 7.44 -9.78 -21.82
N THR A 139 7.12 -9.04 -20.76
CA THR A 139 8.09 -8.20 -20.03
C THR A 139 9.19 -9.05 -19.40
N LEU A 140 8.86 -10.22 -18.84
CA LEU A 140 9.86 -11.14 -18.29
C LEU A 140 10.82 -11.64 -19.37
N LYS A 141 10.30 -12.07 -20.53
CA LYS A 141 11.14 -12.51 -21.65
C LYS A 141 12.05 -11.39 -22.15
N GLU A 142 11.51 -10.19 -22.31
CA GLU A 142 12.31 -9.04 -22.78
C GLU A 142 13.37 -8.64 -21.75
N SER A 143 13.01 -8.58 -20.47
CA SER A 143 13.92 -8.17 -19.39
C SER A 143 15.00 -9.20 -19.08
N LEU A 144 14.71 -10.49 -19.30
CA LEU A 144 15.63 -11.60 -18.99
C LEU A 144 16.28 -12.19 -20.25
N ALA A 145 16.06 -11.62 -21.44
CA ALA A 145 16.61 -12.10 -22.70
C ALA A 145 18.15 -12.19 -22.69
N SER A 146 18.85 -11.38 -21.90
CA SER A 146 20.30 -11.46 -21.77
C SER A 146 20.78 -12.58 -20.85
N LEU A 147 19.92 -13.10 -19.96
CA LEU A 147 20.20 -14.30 -19.17
C LEU A 147 19.87 -15.57 -19.96
N GLU A 148 19.01 -15.48 -20.97
CA GLU A 148 18.63 -16.62 -21.80
C GLU A 148 19.77 -16.97 -22.76
N LYS A 149 20.26 -18.21 -22.67
CA LYS A 149 21.23 -18.76 -23.60
C LYS A 149 20.61 -19.97 -24.28
N GLU A 150 20.51 -19.91 -25.61
CA GLU A 150 20.06 -21.08 -26.37
C GLU A 150 21.08 -22.24 -26.29
N PRO A 151 20.61 -23.50 -26.26
CA PRO A 151 21.49 -24.65 -26.34
C PRO A 151 22.19 -24.71 -27.70
N VAL A 152 23.49 -25.01 -27.70
CA VAL A 152 24.29 -25.21 -28.90
C VAL A 152 24.59 -26.69 -29.05
N ASP A 153 24.12 -27.31 -30.13
CA ASP A 153 24.39 -28.72 -30.40
C ASP A 153 25.88 -28.98 -30.67
N ALA A 154 26.36 -30.15 -30.22
CA ALA A 154 27.71 -30.60 -30.54
C ALA A 154 27.84 -30.91 -32.04
N THR A 155 28.95 -30.48 -32.64
CA THR A 155 29.24 -30.74 -34.06
C THR A 155 30.53 -31.52 -34.24
N PHE A 156 30.60 -32.36 -35.27
CA PHE A 156 31.83 -33.05 -35.66
C PHE A 156 32.15 -32.75 -37.13
N SER A 157 33.44 -32.59 -37.42
CA SER A 157 33.95 -32.47 -38.79
C SER A 157 35.20 -33.31 -38.97
N ILE A 158 35.47 -33.74 -40.20
CA ILE A 158 36.72 -34.42 -40.57
C ILE A 158 37.56 -33.41 -41.34
N ASN A 159 38.75 -33.09 -40.84
CA ASN A 159 39.63 -32.12 -41.47
C ASN A 159 40.39 -32.73 -42.68
N ASN A 160 41.14 -31.89 -43.40
CA ASN A 160 41.94 -32.31 -44.56
C ASN A 160 43.09 -33.29 -44.23
N GLN A 161 43.35 -33.52 -42.94
CA GLN A 161 44.33 -34.50 -42.44
C GLN A 161 43.66 -35.81 -41.99
N ASN A 162 42.37 -35.99 -42.33
CA ASN A 162 41.57 -37.16 -41.96
C ASN A 162 41.42 -37.35 -40.44
N GLN A 163 41.49 -36.25 -39.68
CA GLN A 163 41.29 -36.24 -38.24
C GLN A 163 39.87 -35.77 -37.91
N MET A 164 39.23 -36.47 -36.98
CA MET A 164 37.95 -36.07 -36.41
C MET A 164 38.16 -34.91 -35.44
N VAL A 165 37.52 -33.77 -35.70
CA VAL A 165 37.46 -32.61 -34.82
C VAL A 165 36.05 -32.53 -34.26
N ILE A 166 35.92 -32.62 -32.94
CA ILE A 166 34.65 -32.50 -32.22
C ILE A 166 34.62 -31.11 -31.57
N VAL A 167 33.59 -30.34 -31.87
CA VAL A 167 33.26 -29.11 -31.15
C VAL A 167 32.15 -29.47 -30.17
N PRO A 168 32.41 -29.47 -28.86
CA PRO A 168 31.40 -29.81 -27.87
C PRO A 168 30.26 -28.79 -27.89
N GLY A 169 29.05 -29.29 -27.62
CA GLY A 169 27.87 -28.45 -27.47
C GLY A 169 27.85 -27.74 -26.11
N GLU A 170 26.96 -26.77 -25.98
CA GLU A 170 26.74 -26.00 -24.75
C GLU A 170 25.26 -26.12 -24.35
N ASN A 171 25.00 -26.35 -23.06
CA ASN A 171 23.63 -26.38 -22.56
C ASN A 171 23.04 -24.97 -22.52
N GLY A 172 21.78 -24.84 -22.93
CA GLY A 172 21.01 -23.61 -22.75
C GLY A 172 20.52 -23.41 -21.33
N HIS A 173 20.04 -22.21 -21.02
CA HIS A 173 19.46 -21.83 -19.73
C HIS A 173 18.58 -20.59 -19.85
#